data_AF-A0A2N7VFA0-F1
#
_entry.id   AF-A0A2N7VFA0-F1
#
_cell.length_a   1.000
_cell.length_b   1.000
_cell.length_c   1.000
_cell.angle_alpha   90.00
_cell.angle_beta   90.00
_cell.angle_gamma   90.00
#
_symmetry.space_group_name_H-M   'P 1'
#
loop_
_entity.id
_entity.type
_entity.pdbx_description
1 polymer ?
#
loop_
_entity_poly.entity_id
_entity_poly.type
_entity_poly.pdbx_seq_one_letter_code
_entity_poly.pdbx_strand_id
1 'polypeptide(L)'
;MAARVPAFPEVQVFEFQRGHAFDKEAAREEMREYVEGNFTRLIEFAFYDSESENDFARPSVDLQKELGAGFGKLFPSELIAEVASDMEMNEGPWESAITGTDSTTAGQRRFAQACNTLHLVASLDVINALHALQDEIRITNTSRSQERHDRLLSRLIWSIRADLGIPSPNDWQSLPVKLWTSGIPLDDPAA
;
A
#
# COMPACT_ATOMS: atom_id res chain seq x y z
N MET A 1 21.82 -0.46 7.77
CA MET A 1 21.82 -1.93 7.57
C MET A 1 20.53 -2.47 8.17
N ALA A 2 19.46 -2.54 7.38
CA ALA A 2 18.20 -3.15 7.79
C ALA A 2 18.14 -4.53 7.14
N ALA A 3 18.00 -5.58 7.94
CA ALA A 3 17.89 -6.94 7.46
C ALA A 3 16.62 -7.07 6.62
N ARG A 4 16.78 -7.55 5.38
CA ARG A 4 15.69 -7.94 4.49
C ARG A 4 15.01 -9.14 5.15
N VAL A 5 13.80 -8.98 5.68
CA VAL A 5 12.98 -10.12 6.16
C VAL A 5 12.60 -10.92 4.91
N PRO A 6 12.87 -12.23 4.85
CA PRO A 6 12.66 -13.03 3.66
C PRO A 6 11.17 -13.11 3.27
N ALA A 7 10.91 -13.29 1.97
CA ALA A 7 9.60 -13.61 1.45
C ALA A 7 9.18 -14.97 2.03
N PHE A 8 8.30 -14.93 3.02
CA PHE A 8 8.09 -15.95 4.06
C PHE A 8 9.34 -16.17 4.92
N PRO A 9 9.21 -16.17 6.27
CA PRO A 9 10.28 -16.66 7.11
C PRO A 9 10.63 -18.08 6.65
N GLU A 10 11.93 -18.36 6.45
CA GLU A 10 12.44 -19.72 6.60
C GLU A 10 12.14 -20.07 8.06
N VAL A 11 10.94 -20.58 8.30
CA VAL A 11 10.52 -21.11 9.58
C VAL A 11 11.56 -22.18 9.88
N GLN A 12 12.32 -21.98 10.96
CA GLN A 12 13.19 -23.03 11.48
C GLN A 12 12.30 -24.26 11.60
N VAL A 13 12.54 -25.25 10.74
CA VAL A 13 11.77 -26.48 10.69
C VAL A 13 12.11 -27.22 11.98
N PHE A 14 11.39 -26.89 13.05
CA PHE A 14 11.38 -27.68 14.26
C PHE A 14 10.73 -29.00 13.86
N GLU A 15 11.57 -30.03 13.74
CA GLU A 15 11.12 -31.40 13.51
C GLU A 15 9.97 -31.71 14.47
N PHE A 16 8.79 -31.85 13.88
CA PHE A 16 7.52 -31.94 14.58
C PHE A 16 7.41 -33.31 15.25
N GLN A 17 8.03 -33.46 16.42
CA GLN A 17 7.79 -34.60 17.29
C GLN A 17 6.43 -34.40 17.99
N ARG A 18 5.47 -35.18 17.50
CA ARG A 18 4.13 -35.43 18.02
C ARG A 18 4.12 -35.50 19.56
N GLY A 19 3.73 -34.42 20.24
CA GLY A 19 3.50 -34.44 21.69
C GLY A 19 3.62 -33.12 22.47
N HIS A 20 4.15 -32.03 21.91
CA HIS A 20 4.26 -30.77 22.63
C HIS A 20 3.03 -29.87 22.41
N ALA A 21 2.46 -29.35 23.50
CA ALA A 21 1.58 -28.19 23.45
C ALA A 21 2.33 -27.07 22.71
N PHE A 22 1.85 -26.67 21.53
CA PHE A 22 2.42 -25.55 20.81
C PHE A 22 2.14 -24.27 21.60
N ASP A 23 3.11 -23.38 21.66
CA ASP A 23 2.97 -22.11 22.36
C ASP A 23 2.05 -21.20 21.55
N LYS A 24 0.82 -21.04 22.05
CA LYS A 24 -0.19 -20.20 21.40
C LYS A 24 0.23 -18.74 21.35
N GLU A 25 0.93 -18.26 22.37
CA GLU A 25 1.36 -16.86 22.42
C GLU A 25 2.48 -16.59 21.43
N ALA A 26 3.44 -17.51 21.31
CA ALA A 26 4.48 -17.41 20.28
C ALA A 26 3.90 -17.43 18.86
N ALA A 27 2.92 -18.30 18.61
CA ALA A 27 2.24 -18.37 17.32
C ALA A 27 1.44 -17.10 16.98
N ARG A 28 0.81 -16.48 17.99
CA ARG A 28 0.11 -15.19 17.85
C ARG A 28 1.08 -14.08 17.46
N GLU A 29 2.21 -14.01 18.15
CA GLU A 29 3.23 -13.00 17.87
C GLU A 29 3.79 -13.16 16.47
N GLU A 30 4.12 -14.39 16.05
CA GLU A 30 4.63 -14.66 14.70
C GLU A 30 3.62 -14.26 13.60
N MET A 31 2.34 -14.56 13.80
CA MET A 31 1.28 -14.14 12.86
C MET A 31 1.10 -12.62 12.84
N ARG A 32 1.20 -11.95 14.00
CA ARG A 32 1.13 -10.48 14.11
C ARG A 32 2.30 -9.80 13.42
N GLU A 33 3.52 -10.25 13.67
CA GLU A 33 4.72 -9.75 12.98
C GLU A 33 4.61 -9.94 11.47
N TYR A 34 4.07 -11.07 11.02
CA TYR A 34 3.79 -11.29 9.61
C TYR A 34 2.79 -10.27 9.06
N VAL A 35 1.69 -10.03 9.77
CA VAL A 35 0.67 -9.07 9.31
C VAL A 35 1.25 -7.66 9.24
N GLU A 36 1.96 -7.21 10.27
CA GLU A 36 2.60 -5.88 10.31
C GLU A 36 3.70 -5.72 9.24
N GLY A 37 4.37 -6.81 8.87
CA GLY A 37 5.39 -6.82 7.83
C GLY A 37 4.84 -6.79 6.40
N ASN A 38 3.64 -7.34 6.17
CA ASN A 38 3.10 -7.58 4.83
C ASN A 38 1.85 -6.73 4.50
N PHE A 39 1.16 -6.21 5.49
CA PHE A 39 -0.07 -5.44 5.35
C PHE A 39 0.09 -4.07 6.00
N THR A 40 -0.81 -3.15 5.66
CA THR A 40 -0.84 -1.82 6.28
C THR A 40 -2.23 -1.53 6.79
N ARG A 41 -2.31 -0.96 7.99
CA ARG A 41 -3.57 -0.52 8.60
C ARG A 41 -4.15 0.63 7.78
N LEU A 42 -5.38 0.47 7.30
CA LEU A 42 -6.04 1.49 6.48
C LEU A 42 -6.15 2.84 7.22
N ILE A 43 -6.32 2.82 8.55
CA ILE A 43 -6.38 4.04 9.37
C ILE A 43 -5.14 4.93 9.25
N GLU A 44 -3.98 4.37 8.87
CA GLU A 44 -2.74 5.14 8.77
C GLU A 44 -2.62 5.95 7.47
N PHE A 45 -3.39 5.62 6.42
CA PHE A 45 -3.15 6.20 5.10
C PHE A 45 -4.36 6.29 4.17
N ALA A 46 -5.45 5.57 4.45
CA ALA A 46 -6.69 5.68 3.69
C ALA A 46 -7.56 6.81 4.23
N PHE A 47 -8.16 7.57 3.31
CA PHE A 47 -9.16 8.58 3.67
C PHE A 47 -10.42 7.90 4.20
N TYR A 48 -11.06 8.53 5.17
CA TYR A 48 -12.38 8.13 5.62
C TYR A 48 -13.40 8.36 4.49
N ASP A 49 -14.21 7.34 4.20
CA ASP A 49 -15.24 7.34 3.16
C ASP A 49 -16.46 6.62 3.72
N SER A 50 -17.46 7.39 4.16
CA SER A 50 -18.69 6.87 4.78
C SER A 50 -19.59 6.07 3.82
N GLU A 51 -19.29 6.11 2.51
CA GLU A 51 -19.99 5.31 1.51
C GLU A 51 -19.30 3.95 1.28
N SER A 52 -18.14 3.73 1.89
CA SER A 52 -17.41 2.46 1.82
C SER A 52 -17.88 1.47 2.87
N GLU A 53 -17.84 0.18 2.54
CA GLU A 53 -18.23 -0.93 3.42
C GLU A 53 -17.38 -1.00 4.71
N ASN A 54 -16.15 -0.48 4.67
CA ASN A 54 -15.23 -0.46 5.79
C ASN A 54 -14.92 0.96 6.31
N ASP A 55 -15.73 1.96 5.94
CA ASP A 55 -15.51 3.39 6.27
C ASP A 55 -14.22 4.02 5.70
N PHE A 56 -13.45 3.28 4.89
CA PHE A 56 -12.22 3.76 4.26
C PHE A 56 -12.35 3.76 2.74
N ALA A 57 -11.74 4.73 2.06
CA ALA A 57 -11.79 4.89 0.61
C ALA A 57 -11.17 3.72 -0.19
N ARG A 58 -10.64 2.69 0.49
CA ARG A 58 -9.98 1.52 -0.06
C ARG A 58 -10.56 0.22 0.53
N PRO A 59 -10.68 -0.85 -0.29
CA PRO A 59 -11.14 -2.15 0.19
C PRO A 59 -10.11 -2.75 1.16
N SER A 60 -10.61 -3.42 2.20
CA SER A 60 -9.77 -4.19 3.12
C SER A 60 -9.55 -5.61 2.63
N VAL A 61 -8.48 -6.21 3.13
CA VAL A 61 -8.16 -7.62 2.93
C VAL A 61 -8.81 -8.46 4.02
N ASP A 62 -9.23 -9.65 3.65
CA ASP A 62 -9.65 -10.71 4.57
C ASP A 62 -8.40 -11.33 5.23
N LEU A 63 -8.04 -10.85 6.42
CA LEU A 63 -6.84 -11.32 7.12
C LEU A 63 -6.90 -12.80 7.47
N GLN A 64 -8.09 -13.32 7.78
CA GLN A 64 -8.26 -14.73 8.10
C GLN A 64 -7.88 -15.61 6.91
N LYS A 65 -8.30 -15.21 5.70
CA LYS A 65 -7.96 -15.91 4.46
C LYS A 65 -6.46 -15.84 4.16
N GLU A 66 -5.83 -14.68 4.33
CA GLU A 66 -4.40 -14.50 4.09
C GLU A 66 -3.54 -15.30 5.08
N LEU A 67 -3.82 -15.17 6.38
CA LEU A 67 -3.16 -15.97 7.41
C LEU A 67 -3.43 -17.47 7.23
N GLY A 68 -4.63 -17.85 6.81
CA GLY A 68 -4.96 -19.23 6.47
C GLY A 68 -4.10 -19.79 5.34
N ALA A 69 -3.80 -18.98 4.32
CA ALA A 69 -2.93 -19.38 3.23
C ALA A 69 -1.47 -19.56 3.66
N GLY A 70 -0.95 -18.69 4.53
CA GLY A 70 0.43 -18.75 5.03
C GLY A 70 0.65 -19.78 6.14
N PHE A 71 -0.26 -19.84 7.11
CA PHE A 71 -0.08 -20.55 8.37
C PHE A 71 -1.01 -21.75 8.55
N GLY A 72 -1.98 -21.99 7.66
CA GLY A 72 -2.99 -23.06 7.81
C GLY A 72 -2.43 -24.49 7.84
N LYS A 73 -1.16 -24.68 7.44
CA LYS A 73 -0.44 -25.96 7.58
C LYS A 73 0.26 -26.12 8.92
N LEU A 74 0.51 -25.03 9.63
CA LEU A 74 1.31 -24.96 10.85
C LEU A 74 0.44 -24.80 12.10
N PHE A 75 -0.62 -24.01 12.00
CA PHE A 75 -1.49 -23.66 13.12
C PHE A 75 -2.95 -24.05 12.86
N PRO A 76 -3.72 -24.34 13.93
CA PRO A 76 -5.15 -24.59 13.80
C PRO A 76 -5.90 -23.38 13.26
N SER A 77 -6.90 -23.63 12.42
CA SER A 77 -7.75 -22.57 11.84
C SER A 77 -8.44 -21.70 12.89
N GLU A 78 -8.74 -22.26 14.05
CA GLU A 78 -9.34 -21.53 15.19
C GLU A 78 -8.40 -20.45 15.72
N LEU A 79 -7.10 -20.75 15.85
CA LEU A 79 -6.12 -19.77 16.30
C LEU A 79 -5.90 -18.68 15.24
N ILE A 80 -5.83 -19.08 13.96
CA ILE A 80 -5.69 -18.15 12.84
C ILE A 80 -6.88 -17.17 12.79
N ALA A 81 -8.10 -17.68 12.96
CA ALA A 81 -9.31 -16.86 13.01
C ALA A 81 -9.33 -15.92 14.22
N GLU A 82 -8.86 -16.40 15.38
CA GLU A 82 -8.75 -15.59 16.59
C GLU A 82 -7.76 -14.43 16.39
N VAL A 83 -6.58 -14.70 15.85
CA VAL A 83 -5.57 -13.65 15.56
C VAL A 83 -6.10 -12.64 14.54
N ALA A 84 -6.66 -13.10 13.43
CA ALA A 84 -7.24 -12.21 12.42
C ALA A 84 -8.32 -11.29 13.02
N SER A 85 -9.23 -11.86 13.81
CA SER A 85 -10.31 -11.10 14.46
C SER A 85 -9.76 -10.09 15.47
N ASP A 86 -8.77 -10.48 16.29
CA ASP A 86 -8.14 -9.60 17.26
C ASP A 86 -7.48 -8.38 16.59
N MET A 87 -6.74 -8.62 15.50
CA MET A 87 -6.07 -7.56 14.75
C MET A 87 -7.06 -6.64 14.03
N GLU A 88 -8.12 -7.18 13.41
CA GLU A 88 -9.14 -6.35 12.76
C GLU A 88 -9.93 -5.51 13.76
N MET A 89 -10.26 -6.05 14.93
CA MET A 89 -11.04 -5.32 15.95
C MET A 89 -10.22 -4.27 16.70
N ASN A 90 -8.96 -4.56 17.03
CA ASN A 90 -8.15 -3.68 17.87
C ASN A 90 -7.30 -2.68 17.07
N GLU A 91 -6.90 -3.03 15.84
CA GLU A 91 -5.99 -2.21 15.05
C GLU A 91 -6.60 -1.66 13.76
N GLY A 92 -7.79 -2.16 13.41
CA GLY A 92 -8.58 -1.68 12.30
C GLY A 92 -8.37 -2.51 11.03
N PRO A 93 -9.06 -2.14 9.95
CA PRO A 93 -9.03 -2.90 8.72
C PRO A 93 -7.68 -2.74 7.99
N TRP A 94 -7.24 -3.81 7.32
CA TRP A 94 -5.92 -3.93 6.72
C TRP A 94 -6.00 -3.95 5.19
N GLU A 95 -4.97 -3.46 4.50
CA GLU A 95 -4.84 -3.58 3.05
C GLU A 95 -3.60 -4.43 2.69
N SER A 96 -3.73 -5.22 1.61
CA SER A 96 -2.58 -5.86 0.96
C SER A 96 -1.73 -4.77 0.33
N ALA A 97 -0.44 -4.80 0.62
CA ALA A 97 0.52 -3.88 0.04
C ALA A 97 0.64 -3.98 -1.50
N ILE A 98 0.01 -4.97 -2.17
CA ILE A 98 0.32 -5.35 -3.54
C ILE A 98 -0.78 -4.98 -4.54
N THR A 99 -0.55 -3.93 -5.33
CA THR A 99 -0.99 -3.88 -6.75
C THR A 99 -0.01 -3.05 -7.57
N GLY A 100 0.74 -3.71 -8.48
CA GLY A 100 1.65 -3.08 -9.45
C GLY A 100 3.13 -3.28 -9.13
N THR A 101 3.98 -3.51 -10.13
CA THR A 101 5.37 -4.00 -10.01
C THR A 101 6.39 -3.04 -9.35
N ASP A 102 5.97 -1.89 -8.83
CA ASP A 102 6.71 -1.00 -7.92
C ASP A 102 5.85 -0.57 -6.70
N SER A 103 4.79 -1.33 -6.41
CA SER A 103 3.86 -1.11 -5.30
C SER A 103 4.43 -1.73 -4.02
N THR A 104 5.53 -1.15 -3.55
CA THR A 104 6.06 -1.46 -2.22
C THR A 104 5.30 -0.62 -1.19
N THR A 105 5.11 -1.14 0.02
CA THR A 105 4.54 -0.37 1.15
C THR A 105 5.30 0.94 1.36
N ALA A 106 6.62 0.90 1.18
CA ALA A 106 7.46 2.09 1.21
C ALA A 106 7.12 3.09 0.09
N GLY A 107 6.84 2.62 -1.13
CA GLY A 107 6.42 3.44 -2.26
C GLY A 107 5.06 4.10 -2.02
N GLN A 108 4.08 3.34 -1.53
CA GLN A 108 2.75 3.87 -1.22
C GLN A 108 2.79 4.89 -0.08
N ARG A 109 3.54 4.60 1.01
CA ARG A 109 3.75 5.54 2.12
C ARG A 109 4.39 6.84 1.65
N ARG A 110 5.42 6.75 0.81
CA ARG A 110 6.08 7.94 0.21
C ARG A 110 5.12 8.74 -0.66
N PHE A 111 4.27 8.07 -1.45
CA PHE A 111 3.27 8.72 -2.27
C PHE A 111 2.24 9.47 -1.41
N ALA A 112 1.67 8.81 -0.38
CA ALA A 112 0.72 9.43 0.54
C ALA A 112 1.34 10.63 1.28
N GLN A 113 2.57 10.49 1.77
CA GLN A 113 3.32 11.59 2.40
C GLN A 113 3.54 12.76 1.44
N ALA A 114 3.89 12.49 0.17
CA ALA A 114 4.05 13.53 -0.84
C ALA A 114 2.71 14.24 -1.11
N CYS A 115 1.61 13.50 -1.27
CA CYS A 115 0.28 14.08 -1.43
C CYS A 115 -0.13 14.95 -0.24
N ASN A 116 0.04 14.47 0.99
CA ASN A 116 -0.31 15.22 2.19
C ASN A 116 0.55 16.49 2.33
N THR A 117 1.84 16.40 1.99
CA THR A 117 2.72 17.58 1.96
C THR A 117 2.21 18.61 0.97
N LEU A 118 1.84 18.19 -0.25
CA LEU A 118 1.27 19.10 -1.25
C LEU A 118 -0.02 19.76 -0.78
N HIS A 119 -0.90 19.05 -0.08
CA HIS A 119 -2.14 19.64 0.47
C HIS A 119 -1.88 20.77 1.46
N LEU A 120 -0.76 20.73 2.20
CA LEU A 120 -0.44 21.73 3.22
C LEU A 120 0.17 23.00 2.64
N VAL A 121 0.92 22.90 1.53
CA VAL A 121 1.79 23.99 1.05
C VAL A 121 1.48 24.48 -0.35
N ALA A 122 0.81 23.68 -1.18
CA ALA A 122 0.63 24.01 -2.59
C ALA A 122 -0.56 24.94 -2.81
N SER A 123 -0.54 25.67 -3.93
CA SER A 123 -1.70 26.47 -4.35
C SER A 123 -2.92 25.62 -4.69
N LEU A 124 -4.08 26.28 -4.72
CA LEU A 124 -5.36 25.65 -5.05
C LEU A 124 -5.35 24.97 -6.43
N ASP A 125 -4.63 25.53 -7.41
CA ASP A 125 -4.53 24.94 -8.75
C ASP A 125 -3.78 23.59 -8.73
N VAL A 126 -2.72 23.50 -7.92
CA VAL A 126 -1.98 22.25 -7.70
C VAL A 126 -2.87 21.23 -6.99
N ILE A 127 -3.59 21.64 -5.95
CA ILE A 127 -4.50 20.76 -5.20
C ILE A 127 -5.60 20.20 -6.12
N ASN A 128 -6.24 21.04 -6.92
CA ASN A 128 -7.27 20.62 -7.87
C ASN A 128 -6.73 19.64 -8.92
N ALA A 129 -5.50 19.89 -9.43
CA ALA A 129 -4.86 18.98 -10.37
C ALA A 129 -4.47 17.64 -9.70
N LEU A 130 -4.07 17.68 -8.44
CA LEU A 130 -3.73 16.50 -7.65
C LEU A 130 -4.97 15.63 -7.42
N HIS A 131 -6.10 16.21 -7.00
CA HIS A 131 -7.36 15.48 -6.82
C HIS A 131 -7.82 14.83 -8.12
N ALA A 132 -7.78 15.57 -9.24
CA ALA A 132 -8.17 15.01 -10.52
C ALA A 132 -7.30 13.82 -10.94
N LEU A 133 -5.99 13.86 -10.68
CA LEU A 133 -5.10 12.72 -10.90
C LEU A 133 -5.41 11.56 -9.93
N GLN A 134 -5.66 11.86 -8.65
CA GLN A 134 -6.01 10.86 -7.63
C GLN A 134 -7.31 10.11 -7.99
N ASP A 135 -8.33 10.82 -8.46
CA ASP A 135 -9.58 10.24 -8.95
C ASP A 135 -9.35 9.33 -10.17
N GLU A 136 -8.42 9.72 -11.06
CA GLU A 136 -8.06 8.89 -12.21
C GLU A 136 -7.27 7.64 -11.82
N ILE A 137 -6.42 7.67 -10.79
CA ILE A 137 -5.65 6.48 -10.37
C ILE A 137 -6.38 5.63 -9.33
N ARG A 138 -7.48 6.13 -8.75
CA ARG A 138 -8.24 5.47 -7.69
C ARG A 138 -8.65 4.06 -8.12
N ILE A 139 -8.49 3.09 -7.23
CA ILE A 139 -8.79 1.67 -7.51
C ILE A 139 -10.26 1.47 -7.93
N THR A 140 -11.17 2.25 -7.35
CA THR A 140 -12.60 2.19 -7.63
C THR A 140 -12.99 2.79 -8.99
N ASN A 141 -12.12 3.57 -9.63
CA ASN A 141 -12.36 4.05 -10.98
C ASN A 141 -12.20 2.86 -11.95
N THR A 142 -13.29 2.39 -12.54
CA THR A 142 -13.27 1.29 -13.52
C THR A 142 -13.03 1.79 -14.94
N SER A 143 -13.05 3.10 -15.14
CA SER A 143 -12.94 3.80 -16.44
C SER A 143 -11.56 4.41 -16.66
N ARG A 144 -10.54 3.90 -15.97
CA ARG A 144 -9.17 4.43 -16.01
C ARG A 144 -8.57 4.26 -17.38
N SER A 145 -7.85 5.28 -17.83
CA SER A 145 -7.15 5.30 -19.11
C SER A 145 -5.75 5.83 -18.94
N GLN A 146 -4.76 5.15 -19.54
CA GLN A 146 -3.38 5.62 -19.55
C GLN A 146 -3.26 7.03 -20.18
N GLU A 147 -4.02 7.30 -21.24
CA GLU A 147 -4.02 8.61 -21.90
C GLU A 147 -4.57 9.71 -20.98
N ARG A 148 -5.62 9.40 -20.20
CA ARG A 148 -6.19 10.34 -19.23
C ARG A 148 -5.27 10.55 -18.03
N HIS A 149 -4.66 9.47 -17.53
CA HIS A 149 -3.61 9.52 -16.51
C HIS A 149 -2.47 10.46 -16.94
N ASP A 150 -1.88 10.25 -18.12
CA ASP A 150 -0.73 11.02 -18.58
C ASP A 150 -1.07 12.51 -18.79
N ARG A 151 -2.29 12.80 -19.25
CA ARG A 151 -2.82 14.18 -19.34
C ARG A 151 -2.92 14.84 -17.96
N LEU A 152 -3.50 14.14 -16.99
CA LEU A 152 -3.69 14.66 -15.64
C LEU A 152 -2.35 14.82 -14.90
N LEU A 153 -1.42 13.89 -15.09
CA LEU A 153 -0.07 13.99 -14.58
C LEU A 153 0.67 15.20 -15.17
N SER A 154 0.56 15.42 -16.48
CA SER A 154 1.14 16.58 -17.16
C SER A 154 0.57 17.89 -16.61
N ARG A 155 -0.76 17.93 -16.37
CA ARG A 155 -1.43 19.07 -15.73
C ARG A 155 -0.95 19.31 -14.30
N LEU A 156 -0.79 18.26 -13.49
CA LEU A 156 -0.28 18.38 -12.12
C LEU A 156 1.13 18.96 -12.09
N ILE A 157 2.05 18.41 -12.88
CA ILE A 157 3.43 18.89 -12.95
C ILE A 157 3.51 20.32 -13.48
N TRP A 158 2.71 20.66 -14.49
CA TRP A 158 2.63 22.03 -14.98
C TRP A 158 2.16 23.00 -13.90
N SER A 159 1.16 22.62 -13.11
CA SER A 159 0.63 23.44 -12.01
C SER A 159 1.69 23.63 -10.92
N ILE A 160 2.42 22.57 -10.54
CA ILE A 160 3.53 22.65 -9.57
C ILE A 160 4.64 23.59 -10.08
N ARG A 161 4.98 23.50 -11.36
CA ARG A 161 6.00 24.39 -11.95
C ARG A 161 5.56 25.84 -11.92
N ALA A 162 4.30 26.13 -12.26
CA ALA A 162 3.73 27.46 -12.19
C ALA A 162 3.76 28.01 -10.75
N ASP A 163 3.40 27.18 -9.78
CA ASP A 163 3.43 27.51 -8.34
C ASP A 163 4.83 27.87 -7.84
N LEU A 164 5.85 27.15 -8.34
CA LEU A 164 7.27 27.41 -8.04
C LEU A 164 7.88 28.57 -8.86
N GLY A 165 7.10 29.25 -9.71
CA GLY A 165 7.60 30.31 -10.58
C GLY A 165 8.55 29.82 -11.67
N ILE A 166 8.54 28.52 -11.99
CA ILE A 166 9.37 27.92 -13.03
C ILE A 166 8.72 28.18 -14.39
N PRO A 167 9.42 28.82 -15.34
CA PRO A 167 8.89 29.06 -16.68
C PRO A 167 8.37 27.77 -17.31
N SER A 168 7.11 27.81 -17.72
CA SER A 168 6.41 26.69 -18.33
C SER A 168 5.72 27.18 -19.59
N PRO A 169 5.49 26.29 -20.57
CA PRO A 169 4.72 26.63 -21.75
C PRO A 169 3.33 27.17 -21.37
N ASN A 170 2.73 27.96 -22.25
CA ASN A 170 1.41 28.56 -22.02
C ASN A 170 0.30 27.52 -21.76
N ASP A 171 0.50 26.26 -22.14
CA ASP A 171 -0.45 25.16 -21.94
C ASP A 171 0.26 23.88 -21.47
N TRP A 172 -0.34 23.19 -20.51
CA TRP A 172 0.12 21.92 -19.97
C TRP A 172 0.11 20.80 -21.02
N GLN A 173 -0.75 20.88 -22.05
CA GLN A 173 -0.78 19.88 -23.13
C GLN A 173 0.51 19.87 -23.97
N SER A 174 1.24 20.98 -23.99
CA SER A 174 2.53 21.09 -24.68
C SER A 174 3.71 20.57 -23.86
N LEU A 175 3.47 20.16 -22.61
CA LEU A 175 4.46 19.54 -21.73
C LEU A 175 4.08 18.07 -21.46
N PRO A 176 4.26 17.15 -22.42
CA PRO A 176 3.98 15.74 -22.20
C PRO A 176 4.99 15.19 -21.18
N VAL A 177 4.54 15.01 -19.94
CA VAL A 177 5.37 14.44 -18.89
C VAL A 177 5.38 12.93 -19.06
N LYS A 178 6.58 12.36 -19.18
CA LYS A 178 6.81 10.92 -19.10
C LYS A 178 7.69 10.63 -17.91
N LEU A 179 7.17 9.87 -16.95
CA LEU A 179 7.96 9.38 -15.83
C LEU A 179 8.79 8.18 -16.30
N TRP A 180 10.07 8.18 -15.95
CA TRP A 180 10.94 7.04 -16.17
C TRP A 180 10.99 6.23 -14.88
N THR A 181 10.62 4.95 -14.95
CA THR A 181 10.93 4.00 -13.89
C THR A 181 12.29 3.38 -14.17
N SER A 182 13.06 3.12 -13.11
CA SER A 182 14.46 2.66 -13.20
C SER A 182 14.63 1.29 -13.85
N GLY A 183 13.53 0.53 -14.02
CA GLY A 183 13.53 -0.75 -14.71
C GLY A 183 14.37 -1.83 -14.03
N ILE A 184 14.78 -1.61 -12.77
CA ILE A 184 15.61 -2.56 -12.02
C ILE A 184 14.76 -3.81 -11.74
N PRO A 185 15.14 -4.99 -12.26
CA PRO A 185 14.49 -6.24 -11.90
C PRO A 185 14.72 -6.51 -10.41
N LEU A 186 13.69 -7.03 -9.72
CA LEU A 186 13.72 -7.35 -8.27
C LEU A 186 14.85 -8.29 -7.83
N ASP A 187 15.54 -8.93 -8.78
CA ASP A 187 16.59 -9.92 -8.55
C ASP A 187 18.02 -9.36 -8.52
N ASP A 188 18.23 -8.03 -8.60
CA ASP A 188 19.58 -7.48 -8.48
C ASP A 188 20.04 -7.43 -7.00
N PRO A 189 21.04 -8.22 -6.58
CA PRO A 189 21.54 -8.20 -5.20
C PRO A 189 22.36 -6.94 -4.86
N ALA A 190 22.54 -6.01 -5.81
CA ALA A 190 23.29 -4.77 -5.60
C ALA A 190 22.42 -3.54 -5.26
N ALA A 191 21.10 -3.68 -5.12
CA ALA A 191 20.17 -2.61 -4.73
C ALA A 191 19.97 -2.47 -3.22
#